data_AF-A0A424HAQ6-F1
#
_entry.id   AF-A0A424HAQ6-F1
#
_cell.length_a   1.000
_cell.length_b   1.000
_cell.length_c   1.000
_cell.angle_alpha   90.00
_cell.angle_beta   90.00
_cell.angle_gamma   90.00
#
_symmetry.space_group_name_H-M   'P 1'
#
loop_
_entity.id
_entity.type
_entity.pdbx_description
1 polymer ?
#
loop_
_entity_poly.entity_id
_entity_poly.type
_entity_poly.pdbx_seq_one_letter_code
_entity_poly.pdbx_strand_id
1 'polypeptide(L)' 'MRRIRREDALEALDRAEVLAAFSRKDNIFISKRHGIWDWNRDGIPGWLLPVLRDAGLLS' A
#
# COMPACT_ATOMS: atom_id res chain seq x y z
N MET A 1 12.10 19.14 -7.24
CA MET A 1 11.14 18.26 -6.52
C MET A 1 11.13 16.89 -7.17
N ARG A 2 11.61 15.84 -6.48
CA ARG A 2 11.65 14.46 -7.02
C ARG A 2 10.28 13.82 -6.72
N ARG A 3 9.45 13.63 -7.76
CA ARG A 3 8.22 12.81 -7.69
C ARG A 3 8.66 11.39 -7.35
N ILE A 4 8.31 10.87 -6.17
CA ILE A 4 8.45 9.45 -5.87
C ILE A 4 7.59 8.71 -6.89
N ARG A 5 8.19 7.85 -7.72
CA ARG A 5 7.44 7.08 -8.71
C ARG A 5 6.76 5.91 -7.99
N ARG A 6 5.61 5.48 -8.51
CA ARG A 6 4.72 4.45 -7.94
C ARG A 6 5.44 3.14 -7.59
N GLU A 7 6.48 2.82 -8.36
CA GLU A 7 7.31 1.64 -8.17
C GLU A 7 8.22 1.78 -6.95
N ASP A 8 8.82 2.94 -6.68
CA ASP A 8 9.72 3.14 -5.53
C ASP A 8 9.03 2.92 -4.17
N ALA A 9 7.74 3.26 -4.06
CA ALA A 9 6.98 3.10 -2.81
C ALA A 9 6.56 1.64 -2.55
N LEU A 10 6.39 0.85 -3.61
CA LEU A 10 6.13 -0.59 -3.56
C LEU A 10 7.44 -1.40 -3.52
N GLU A 11 8.53 -0.92 -4.11
CA GLU A 11 9.84 -1.57 -3.97
C GLU A 11 10.37 -1.43 -2.54
N ALA A 12 10.05 -0.33 -1.85
CA ALA A 12 10.37 -0.15 -0.44
C ALA A 12 9.50 -0.99 0.53
N LEU A 13 8.36 -1.51 0.06
CA LEU A 13 7.38 -2.25 0.87
C LEU A 13 7.07 -3.56 0.17
N ASP A 14 7.63 -4.67 0.66
CA ASP A 14 7.48 -5.98 0.03
C ASP A 14 6.02 -6.26 -0.32
N ARG A 15 5.75 -6.46 -1.61
CA ARG A 15 4.41 -6.70 -2.13
C ARG A 15 3.75 -7.87 -1.43
N ALA A 16 4.51 -8.91 -1.07
CA ALA A 16 3.99 -10.06 -0.33
C ALA A 16 3.54 -9.67 1.08
N GLU A 17 4.29 -8.81 1.77
CA GLU A 17 3.91 -8.32 3.11
C GLU A 17 2.64 -7.48 3.06
N VAL A 18 2.50 -6.60 2.06
CA VAL A 18 1.29 -5.79 1.88
C VAL A 18 0.06 -6.65 1.65
N LEU A 19 0.17 -7.67 0.80
CA LEU A 19 -0.92 -8.61 0.54
C LEU A 19 -1.27 -9.44 1.78
N ALA A 20 -0.26 -9.92 2.50
CA ALA A 20 -0.44 -10.70 3.73
C ALA A 20 -1.13 -9.86 4.83
N ALA A 21 -0.68 -8.63 5.05
CA ALA A 21 -1.26 -7.71 6.01
C ALA A 21 -2.70 -7.34 5.64
N PHE A 22 -3.00 -7.08 4.36
CA PHE A 22 -4.39 -6.88 3.93
C PHE A 22 -5.27 -8.09 4.22
N SER A 23 -4.80 -9.31 3.89
CA SER A 23 -5.54 -10.54 4.16
C SER A 23 -5.79 -10.77 5.64
N ARG A 24 -4.89 -10.30 6.52
CA ARG A 24 -5.01 -10.39 7.98
C ARG A 24 -5.81 -9.25 8.59
N LYS A 25 -6.18 -8.23 7.79
CA LYS A 25 -6.76 -6.97 8.25
C LYS A 25 -5.85 -6.22 9.23
N ASP A 26 -4.54 -6.39 9.07
CA ASP A 26 -3.55 -5.66 9.83
C ASP A 26 -3.46 -4.22 9.34
N ASN A 27 -3.21 -3.29 10.26
CA ASN A 27 -3.02 -1.90 9.87
C ASN A 27 -1.64 -1.73 9.21
N ILE A 28 -1.61 -1.07 8.04
CA ILE A 28 -0.36 -0.75 7.34
C ILE A 28 -0.09 0.75 7.43
N PHE A 29 1.14 1.07 7.81
CA PHE A 29 1.67 2.42 7.77
C PHE A 29 2.67 2.55 6.62
N ILE A 30 2.39 3.41 5.65
CA ILE A 30 3.29 3.67 4.53
C ILE A 30 3.98 5.01 4.77
N SER A 31 5.28 4.97 5.05
CA SER A 31 6.09 6.17 5.19
C SER A 31 6.39 6.78 3.82
N LYS A 32 5.99 8.03 3.62
CA LYS A 32 6.30 8.86 2.44
C LYS A 32 7.18 10.03 2.87
N ARG A 33 7.90 10.65 1.92
CA ARG A 33 8.84 11.76 2.15
C ARG A 33 8.28 12.94 2.98
N HIS A 34 6.96 13.11 3.05
CA HIS A 34 6.30 14.18 3.79
C HIS A 34 5.20 13.67 4.75
N GLY A 35 5.29 12.45 5.25
CA GLY A 35 4.37 11.97 6.29
C GLY A 35 4.19 10.46 6.29
N ILE A 36 3.26 10.00 7.12
CA ILE A 36 2.84 8.60 7.20
C ILE A 36 1.43 8.52 6.62
N TRP A 37 1.18 7.48 5.82
CA TRP A 37 -0.16 7.08 5.42
C TRP A 37 -0.62 5.97 6.34
N ASP A 38 -1.79 6.12 6.94
CA ASP A 38 -2.40 5.11 7.81
C ASP A 38 -3.58 4.49 7.08
N TRP A 39 -3.53 3.18 6.84
CA TRP A 39 -4.56 2.50 6.06
C TRP A 39 -5.96 2.63 6.70
N ASN A 40 -6.06 2.44 8.00
CA ASN A 40 -7.35 2.50 8.69
C ASN A 40 -7.96 3.90 8.69
N ARG A 41 -7.13 4.94 8.64
CA ARG A 41 -7.57 6.35 8.66
C ARG A 41 -7.78 6.93 7.26
N ASP A 42 -6.82 6.72 6.37
CA ASP A 42 -6.75 7.38 5.06
C ASP A 42 -7.33 6.49 3.94
N GLY A 43 -7.61 5.21 4.24
CA GLY A 43 -8.12 4.23 3.30
C GLY A 43 -7.05 3.58 2.42
N ILE A 44 -7.49 2.68 1.52
CA ILE A 44 -6.60 2.02 0.57
C ILE A 44 -6.10 3.04 -0.45
N PRO A 45 -4.78 3.23 -0.61
CA PRO A 45 -4.27 4.08 -1.67
C PRO A 45 -4.76 3.59 -3.03
N GLY A 46 -5.28 4.50 -3.88
CA GLY A 46 -5.90 4.12 -5.16
C GLY A 46 -4.98 3.33 -6.11
N TRP A 47 -3.66 3.51 -5.98
CA TRP A 47 -2.67 2.76 -6.76
C TRP A 47 -2.48 1.31 -6.28
N LEU A 48 -2.91 0.98 -5.06
CA LEU A 48 -2.79 -0.35 -4.46
C LEU A 48 -4.07 -1.19 -4.72
N LEU A 49 -5.17 -0.54 -5.13
CA LEU A 49 -6.42 -1.20 -5.50
C LEU A 49 -6.26 -2.25 -6.63
N PRO A 50 -5.58 -1.96 -7.76
CA PRO A 50 -5.39 -2.96 -8.80
C PRO A 50 -4.58 -4.17 -8.30
N VAL A 51 -3.57 -3.94 -7.46
CA VAL A 51 -2.72 -5.01 -6.90
C VAL A 51 -3.53 -5.96 -6.02
N LEU A 52 -4.41 -5.42 -5.18
CA LEU A 52 -5.29 -6.22 -4.33
C LEU A 52 -6.38 -6.93 -5.13
N ARG A 53 -6.92 -6.30 -6.17
CA ARG A 53 -7.89 -6.91 -7.08
C ARG A 53 -7.28 -8.07 -7.87
N ASP A 54 -6.08 -7.89 -8.43
CA ASP A 54 -5.35 -8.94 -9.12
C ASP A 54 -5.01 -10.12 -8.20
N ALA A 55 -4.80 -9.85 -6.89
CA ALA A 55 -4.60 -10.86 -5.87
C ALA A 55 -5.91 -11.53 -5.39
N GLY A 56 -7.08 -11.12 -5.89
CA GLY A 56 -8.39 -11.65 -5.48
C GLY A 56 -8.83 -11.21 -4.07
N LEU A 57 -8.21 -10.17 -3.51
CA LEU A 57 -8.49 -9.68 -2.16
C LEU A 57 -9.56 -8.59 -2.13
N LEU A 58 -9.84 -7.96 -3.28
CA LEU A 58 -10.92 -6.99 -3.44
C LEU A 58 -11.88 -7.45 -4.54
N SER A 59 -13.16 -7.54 -4.19
CA SER A 59 -14.28 -7.85 -5.08
C SER A 59 -14.80 -6.61 -5.81
#